data_AF-A0A5R8ZLN4-F1
#
_entry.id   AF-A0A5R8ZLN4-F1
#
_cell.length_a   1.000
_cell.length_b   1.000
_cell.length_c   1.000
_cell.angle_alpha   90.00
_cell.angle_beta   90.00
_cell.angle_gamma   90.00
#
_symmetry.space_group_name_H-M   'P 1'
#
loop_
_entity.id
_entity.type
_entity.pdbx_description
1 polymer ?
#
loop_
_entity_poly.entity_id
_entity_poly.type
_entity_poly.pdbx_seq_one_letter_code
_entity_poly.pdbx_strand_id
1 'polypeptide(L)'
;MSTGGGLIRRLSVAVAAALLVSPVLASPAAAHGAVSDPPARQYGCYTRWASEWQSPRMATEDPMCYKAWQADPSAMWNWNGLLRDGVGGDYQTAVPDGQLCSGGLTFNGRYAAMDEPGPWKTVDKPNRFTLNLLDGSSHGADFIRVYVTKQGFDPLTQRLKWSDLELVTETGRMPTGTTTPVQVYAPGRTGHHIVFTLWQASHLDQSYYFCSDVNFTGGGNPSPSPSPSPSPSASPSPSPSPSPSPSPSPSPSSSPSPSPSPSQSPSSDPGLGCSATYRVVSQWPGGFQAEVRVVAGSRAINGWKVGWTFAGDEKVSSAWNATLMTSGSTVDARNLGYNGALGAGTGTTFGLLGTGTSGTPTLTCTAS
;
A
#
# COMPACT_ATOMS: atom_id res chain seq x y z
N MET A 1 -30.96 -7.45 84.38
CA MET A 1 -29.53 -7.39 83.99
C MET A 1 -29.33 -8.31 82.79
N SER A 2 -28.47 -7.88 81.84
CA SER A 2 -28.05 -8.57 80.60
C SER A 2 -29.07 -8.63 79.46
N THR A 3 -28.98 -7.74 78.45
CA THR A 3 -28.12 -7.79 77.22
C THR A 3 -28.59 -8.86 76.23
N GLY A 4 -28.71 -8.64 74.93
CA GLY A 4 -28.40 -7.52 74.05
C GLY A 4 -28.65 -8.01 72.62
N GLY A 5 -29.45 -7.28 71.85
CA GLY A 5 -29.74 -7.61 70.45
C GLY A 5 -28.53 -7.36 69.55
N GLY A 6 -28.42 -8.14 68.47
CA GLY A 6 -27.38 -7.95 67.46
C GLY A 6 -27.43 -9.00 66.37
N LEU A 7 -28.44 -8.93 65.50
CA LEU A 7 -28.49 -9.72 64.27
C LEU A 7 -27.58 -9.06 63.23
N ILE A 8 -26.33 -9.53 63.12
CA ILE A 8 -25.38 -9.05 62.08
C ILE A 8 -25.77 -9.69 60.75
N ARG A 9 -26.49 -8.95 59.93
CA ARG A 9 -26.79 -9.27 58.53
C ARG A 9 -25.52 -8.99 57.70
N ARG A 10 -24.80 -10.05 57.30
CA ARG A 10 -23.66 -9.93 56.38
C ARG A 10 -24.18 -9.51 54.99
N LEU A 11 -23.99 -8.25 54.62
CA LEU A 11 -24.10 -7.81 53.22
C LEU A 11 -22.79 -8.17 52.51
N SER A 12 -22.86 -9.12 51.59
CA SER A 12 -21.80 -9.35 50.60
C SER A 12 -21.90 -8.26 49.54
N VAL A 13 -21.00 -7.28 49.57
CA VAL A 13 -20.86 -6.29 48.49
C VAL A 13 -20.06 -6.95 47.36
N ALA A 14 -20.74 -7.32 46.28
CA ALA A 14 -20.07 -7.67 45.03
C ALA A 14 -19.54 -6.40 44.37
N VAL A 15 -18.23 -6.16 44.46
CA VAL A 15 -17.57 -5.10 43.71
C VAL A 15 -17.40 -5.59 42.27
N ALA A 16 -18.32 -5.20 41.39
CA ALA A 16 -18.12 -5.34 39.95
C ALA A 16 -17.09 -4.29 39.51
N ALA A 17 -15.84 -4.70 39.34
CA ALA A 17 -14.82 -3.89 38.70
C ALA A 17 -15.19 -3.73 37.22
N ALA A 18 -15.83 -2.61 36.87
CA ALA A 18 -16.01 -2.22 35.48
C ALA A 18 -14.64 -1.84 34.90
N LEU A 19 -14.01 -2.80 34.21
CA LEU A 19 -12.88 -2.52 33.34
C LEU A 19 -13.36 -1.61 32.21
N LEU A 20 -13.10 -0.32 32.35
CA LEU A 20 -13.16 0.64 31.24
C LEU A 20 -12.09 0.24 30.22
N VAL A 21 -12.49 -0.60 29.26
CA VAL A 21 -11.70 -0.82 28.04
C VAL A 21 -11.85 0.44 27.20
N SER A 22 -10.92 1.37 27.37
CA SER A 22 -10.75 2.46 26.41
C SER A 22 -10.47 1.82 25.05
N PRO A 23 -11.25 2.11 23.99
CA PRO A 23 -10.87 1.70 22.67
C PRO A 23 -9.61 2.49 22.33
N VAL A 24 -8.45 1.83 22.43
CA VAL A 24 -7.26 2.28 21.71
C VAL A 24 -7.65 2.17 20.25
N LEU A 25 -8.01 3.29 19.63
CA LEU A 25 -8.00 3.43 18.20
C LEU A 25 -6.55 3.27 17.77
N ALA A 26 -6.12 2.03 17.59
CA ALA A 26 -4.87 1.75 16.89
C ALA A 26 -5.08 2.30 15.49
N SER A 27 -4.46 3.44 15.19
CA SER A 27 -4.29 3.87 13.79
C SER A 27 -3.72 2.66 13.05
N PRO A 28 -4.32 2.24 11.92
CA PRO A 28 -3.73 1.18 11.14
C PRO A 28 -2.30 1.63 10.79
N ALA A 29 -1.31 0.99 11.39
CA ALA A 29 0.08 1.22 11.05
C ALA A 29 0.25 0.70 9.63
N ALA A 30 0.05 1.59 8.66
CA ALA A 30 0.17 1.29 7.26
C ALA A 30 1.66 1.07 6.98
N ALA A 31 2.15 -0.16 7.05
CA ALA A 31 3.58 -0.40 6.91
C ALA A 31 4.14 -0.19 5.50
N HIS A 32 3.35 0.31 4.55
CA HIS A 32 3.80 0.67 3.22
C HIS A 32 3.26 2.05 2.84
N GLY A 33 3.51 2.47 1.61
CA GLY A 33 3.36 3.84 1.17
C GLY A 33 2.53 4.06 -0.09
N ALA A 34 2.21 5.32 -0.33
CA ALA A 34 1.71 5.82 -1.61
C ALA A 34 2.11 7.30 -1.75
N VAL A 35 2.07 7.81 -2.98
CA VAL A 35 2.15 9.26 -3.18
C VAL A 35 0.88 9.89 -2.61
N SER A 36 1.04 10.80 -1.64
CA SER A 36 -0.08 11.51 -1.01
C SER A 36 -0.38 12.85 -1.65
N ASP A 37 0.61 13.48 -2.28
CA ASP A 37 0.44 14.72 -3.00
C ASP A 37 1.41 14.79 -4.20
N PRO A 38 0.95 14.93 -5.45
CA PRO A 38 -0.43 14.72 -5.88
C PRO A 38 -0.87 13.26 -5.60
N PRO A 39 -2.07 13.02 -5.06
CA PRO A 39 -2.45 11.70 -4.56
C PRO A 39 -2.48 10.65 -5.66
N ALA A 40 -1.88 9.48 -5.40
CA ALA A 40 -2.00 8.32 -6.28
C ALA A 40 -3.47 7.89 -6.40
N ARG A 41 -3.90 7.36 -7.56
CA ARG A 41 -5.30 7.02 -7.85
C ARG A 41 -6.00 6.26 -6.73
N GLN A 42 -5.42 5.15 -6.27
CA GLN A 42 -5.99 4.32 -5.21
C GLN A 42 -6.02 5.04 -3.86
N TYR A 43 -5.00 5.84 -3.55
CA TYR A 43 -4.94 6.64 -2.32
C TYR A 43 -5.95 7.78 -2.33
N GLY A 44 -6.12 8.46 -3.47
CA GLY A 44 -7.14 9.48 -3.69
C GLY A 44 -8.56 8.91 -3.55
N CYS A 45 -8.84 7.76 -4.15
CA CYS A 45 -10.14 7.09 -3.99
C CYS A 45 -10.38 6.64 -2.55
N TYR A 46 -9.37 6.09 -1.87
CA TYR A 46 -9.47 5.73 -0.46
C TYR A 46 -9.79 6.95 0.41
N THR A 47 -8.98 8.01 0.31
CA THR A 47 -9.13 9.21 1.15
C THR A 47 -10.45 9.94 0.96
N ARG A 48 -11.00 9.97 -0.26
CA ARG A 48 -12.28 10.63 -0.54
C ARG A 48 -13.50 9.80 -0.18
N TRP A 49 -13.44 8.47 -0.36
CA TRP A 49 -14.65 7.65 -0.39
C TRP A 49 -14.69 6.49 0.60
N ALA A 50 -13.60 6.15 1.31
CA ALA A 50 -13.55 4.96 2.18
C ALA A 50 -14.69 4.91 3.23
N SER A 51 -15.07 6.03 3.83
CA SER A 51 -16.13 6.08 4.85
C SER A 51 -17.53 5.80 4.29
N GLU A 52 -17.72 5.90 2.98
CA GLU A 52 -19.02 5.79 2.30
C GLU A 52 -18.86 5.13 0.92
N TRP A 53 -17.96 4.15 0.82
CA TRP A 53 -17.50 3.61 -0.45
C TRP A 53 -18.59 2.89 -1.26
N GLN A 54 -19.71 2.56 -0.62
CA GLN A 54 -20.92 1.99 -1.24
C GLN A 54 -21.92 3.06 -1.69
N SER A 55 -21.63 4.34 -1.50
CA SER A 55 -22.55 5.42 -1.80
C SER A 55 -22.84 5.50 -3.31
N PRO A 56 -24.11 5.46 -3.73
CA PRO A 56 -24.46 5.50 -5.16
C PRO A 56 -24.10 6.85 -5.81
N ARG A 57 -23.93 7.93 -5.03
CA ARG A 57 -23.55 9.26 -5.54
C ARG A 57 -22.17 9.27 -6.20
N MET A 58 -21.29 8.35 -5.78
CA MET A 58 -19.95 8.25 -6.33
C MET A 58 -19.96 8.01 -7.84
N ALA A 59 -20.97 7.30 -8.36
CA ALA A 59 -21.11 7.02 -9.78
C ALA A 59 -21.20 8.30 -10.64
N THR A 60 -21.80 9.37 -10.11
CA THR A 60 -21.92 10.67 -10.80
C THR A 60 -20.82 11.64 -10.41
N GLU A 61 -20.40 11.64 -9.14
CA GLU A 61 -19.44 12.63 -8.63
C GLU A 61 -17.97 12.26 -8.92
N ASP A 62 -17.63 10.98 -8.89
CA ASP A 62 -16.28 10.44 -9.08
C ASP A 62 -16.34 9.07 -9.78
N PRO A 63 -16.72 9.04 -11.07
CA PRO A 63 -17.04 7.80 -11.78
C PRO A 63 -15.86 6.82 -11.86
N MET A 64 -14.62 7.32 -11.84
CA MET A 64 -13.45 6.44 -11.86
C MET A 64 -13.21 5.75 -10.52
N CYS A 65 -13.34 6.48 -9.40
CA CYS A 65 -13.32 5.83 -8.09
C CYS A 65 -14.51 4.88 -7.91
N TYR A 66 -15.70 5.23 -8.40
CA TYR A 66 -16.86 4.32 -8.36
C TYR A 66 -16.55 3.00 -9.06
N LYS A 67 -16.05 3.05 -10.30
CA LYS A 67 -15.63 1.85 -11.04
C LYS A 67 -14.57 1.06 -10.28
N ALA A 68 -13.58 1.73 -9.69
CA ALA A 68 -12.53 1.07 -8.91
C ALA A 68 -13.09 0.35 -7.67
N TRP A 69 -13.95 1.01 -6.89
CA TRP A 69 -14.64 0.42 -5.73
C TRP A 69 -15.56 -0.74 -6.12
N GLN A 70 -16.23 -0.68 -7.27
CA GLN A 70 -17.03 -1.80 -7.77
C GLN A 70 -16.17 -2.97 -8.27
N ALA A 71 -14.99 -2.69 -8.82
CA ALA A 71 -14.10 -3.72 -9.36
C ALA A 71 -13.40 -4.53 -8.25
N ASP A 72 -12.73 -3.85 -7.32
CA ASP A 72 -12.13 -4.49 -6.14
C ASP A 72 -11.92 -3.46 -5.01
N PRO A 73 -12.78 -3.43 -3.97
CA PRO A 73 -12.58 -2.57 -2.79
C PRO A 73 -11.21 -2.73 -2.13
N SER A 74 -10.59 -3.90 -2.26
CA SER A 74 -9.27 -4.19 -1.69
C SER A 74 -8.18 -3.30 -2.28
N ALA A 75 -8.35 -2.77 -3.49
CA ALA A 75 -7.40 -1.83 -4.09
C ALA A 75 -7.29 -0.53 -3.28
N MET A 76 -8.40 -0.06 -2.71
CA MET A 76 -8.43 1.16 -1.90
C MET A 76 -8.15 0.84 -0.44
N TRP A 77 -8.63 -0.27 0.11
CA TRP A 77 -8.28 -0.63 1.49
C TRP A 77 -6.79 -0.95 1.66
N ASN A 78 -6.17 -1.56 0.65
CA ASN A 78 -4.73 -1.77 0.56
C ASN A 78 -4.07 -0.68 -0.29
N TRP A 79 -4.46 0.59 -0.16
CA TRP A 79 -3.93 1.69 -0.96
C TRP A 79 -2.39 1.80 -0.90
N ASN A 80 -1.81 1.35 0.21
CA ASN A 80 -0.38 1.34 0.50
C ASN A 80 0.37 0.15 -0.14
N GLY A 81 -0.33 -0.83 -0.70
CA GLY A 81 0.24 -2.11 -1.12
C GLY A 81 0.54 -2.23 -2.61
N LEU A 82 0.56 -1.15 -3.39
CA LEU A 82 0.76 -1.21 -4.84
C LEU A 82 2.25 -1.38 -5.21
N LEU A 83 2.73 -2.62 -5.09
CA LEU A 83 4.13 -2.98 -5.19
C LEU A 83 4.39 -4.26 -6.00
N ARG A 84 5.67 -4.51 -6.30
CA ARG A 84 6.21 -5.78 -6.77
C ARG A 84 7.50 -6.10 -6.04
N ASP A 85 7.69 -7.38 -5.72
CA ASP A 85 8.92 -7.91 -5.15
C ASP A 85 9.79 -8.54 -6.26
N GLY A 86 11.11 -8.44 -6.17
CA GLY A 86 12.05 -9.19 -7.01
C GLY A 86 12.11 -8.77 -8.48
N VAL A 87 11.88 -7.49 -8.79
CA VAL A 87 11.89 -6.99 -10.18
C VAL A 87 13.29 -6.89 -10.76
N GLY A 88 14.33 -6.78 -9.92
CA GLY A 88 15.73 -6.82 -10.37
C GLY A 88 16.10 -5.68 -11.34
N GLY A 89 15.39 -4.56 -11.32
CA GLY A 89 15.62 -3.42 -12.21
C GLY A 89 14.93 -3.49 -13.58
N ASP A 90 14.32 -4.62 -13.95
CA ASP A 90 13.63 -4.79 -15.24
C ASP A 90 12.17 -4.30 -15.19
N TYR A 91 12.00 -3.03 -14.85
CA TYR A 91 10.70 -2.44 -14.55
C TYR A 91 9.73 -2.44 -15.74
N GLN A 92 10.23 -2.22 -16.97
CA GLN A 92 9.37 -2.16 -18.15
C GLN A 92 8.81 -3.54 -18.54
N THR A 93 9.60 -4.59 -18.38
CA THR A 93 9.13 -5.96 -18.62
C THR A 93 8.15 -6.38 -17.53
N ALA A 94 8.44 -6.06 -16.26
CA ALA A 94 7.58 -6.40 -15.13
C ALA A 94 6.25 -5.62 -15.12
N VAL A 95 6.23 -4.43 -15.74
CA VAL A 95 5.06 -3.55 -15.82
C VAL A 95 4.83 -3.15 -17.28
N PRO A 96 4.11 -3.98 -18.07
CA PRO A 96 3.91 -3.73 -19.49
C PRO A 96 3.05 -2.49 -19.77
N ASP A 97 3.11 -2.01 -21.03
CA ASP A 97 2.23 -0.96 -21.55
C ASP A 97 0.74 -1.23 -21.25
N GLY A 98 0.04 -0.18 -20.81
CA GLY A 98 -1.37 -0.26 -20.41
C GLY A 98 -1.60 -0.86 -19.03
N GLN A 99 -0.54 -1.25 -18.30
CA GLN A 99 -0.62 -1.81 -16.94
C GLN A 99 0.23 -1.03 -15.92
N LEU A 100 0.63 0.20 -16.27
CA LEU A 100 1.53 1.00 -15.43
C LEU A 100 0.89 1.35 -14.09
N CYS A 101 -0.39 1.74 -14.09
CA CYS A 101 -1.07 2.21 -12.91
C CYS A 101 -1.51 1.09 -11.96
N SER A 102 -1.53 -0.17 -12.42
CA SER A 102 -1.70 -1.35 -11.59
C SER A 102 -0.38 -2.03 -11.19
N GLY A 103 0.76 -1.50 -11.62
CA GLY A 103 2.06 -2.13 -11.40
C GLY A 103 2.16 -3.51 -12.07
N GLY A 104 1.70 -3.64 -13.31
CA GLY A 104 1.75 -4.88 -14.08
C GLY A 104 0.78 -5.93 -13.56
N LEU A 105 -0.46 -5.51 -13.27
CA LEU A 105 -1.50 -6.34 -12.66
C LEU A 105 -1.02 -7.07 -11.40
N THR A 106 -0.21 -6.39 -10.58
CA THR A 106 0.29 -6.98 -9.33
C THR A 106 -0.86 -7.42 -8.43
N PHE A 107 -0.60 -8.40 -7.56
CA PHE A 107 -1.61 -9.02 -6.69
C PHE A 107 -2.81 -9.60 -7.45
N ASN A 108 -2.53 -10.32 -8.53
CA ASN A 108 -3.56 -10.93 -9.40
C ASN A 108 -4.60 -9.91 -9.88
N GLY A 109 -4.14 -8.72 -10.25
CA GLY A 109 -4.98 -7.68 -10.81
C GLY A 109 -5.81 -6.88 -9.79
N ARG A 110 -5.49 -6.91 -8.49
CA ARG A 110 -6.18 -6.08 -7.48
C ARG A 110 -6.34 -4.63 -7.94
N TYR A 111 -5.28 -4.06 -8.49
CA TYR A 111 -5.23 -2.65 -8.90
C TYR A 111 -5.59 -2.44 -10.38
N ALA A 112 -6.13 -3.44 -11.08
CA ALA A 112 -6.39 -3.36 -12.53
C ALA A 112 -7.28 -2.17 -12.93
N ALA A 113 -8.25 -1.80 -12.09
CA ALA A 113 -9.11 -0.64 -12.33
C ALA A 113 -8.34 0.69 -12.41
N MET A 114 -7.12 0.76 -11.83
CA MET A 114 -6.26 1.94 -11.93
C MET A 114 -5.72 2.15 -13.34
N ASP A 115 -5.76 1.16 -14.22
CA ASP A 115 -5.29 1.26 -15.62
C ASP A 115 -6.34 1.82 -16.58
N GLU A 116 -7.59 1.99 -16.14
CA GLU A 116 -8.68 2.45 -16.99
C GLU A 116 -8.52 3.94 -17.34
N PRO A 117 -8.60 4.32 -18.64
CA PRO A 117 -8.71 5.72 -19.04
C PRO A 117 -10.04 6.31 -18.58
N GLY A 118 -10.06 7.63 -18.36
CA GLY A 118 -11.29 8.32 -18.02
C GLY A 118 -11.06 9.57 -17.17
N PRO A 119 -12.16 10.23 -16.74
CA PRO A 119 -12.11 11.47 -16.00
C PRO A 119 -11.76 11.24 -14.52
N TRP A 120 -10.55 10.73 -14.27
CA TRP A 120 -9.97 10.66 -12.93
C TRP A 120 -9.89 12.07 -12.33
N LYS A 121 -10.17 12.20 -11.03
CA LYS A 121 -10.05 13.49 -10.34
C LYS A 121 -8.60 13.95 -10.32
N THR A 122 -8.38 15.13 -10.90
CA THR A 122 -7.08 15.80 -10.91
C THR A 122 -6.91 16.72 -9.71
N VAL A 123 -5.66 16.94 -9.31
CA VAL A 123 -5.27 18.11 -8.49
C VAL A 123 -4.51 19.13 -9.33
N ASP A 124 -4.78 20.42 -9.13
CA ASP A 124 -4.06 21.47 -9.82
C ASP A 124 -2.61 21.55 -9.33
N LYS A 125 -1.66 21.58 -10.27
CA LYS A 125 -0.23 21.74 -9.97
C LYS A 125 0.43 22.73 -10.93
N PRO A 126 1.34 23.60 -10.45
CA PRO A 126 2.28 24.30 -11.34
C PRO A 126 3.27 23.31 -11.96
N ASN A 127 3.98 23.71 -13.03
CA ASN A 127 5.01 22.86 -13.66
C ASN A 127 6.19 22.54 -12.74
N ARG A 128 6.39 23.30 -11.65
CA ARG A 128 7.34 23.01 -10.58
C ARG A 128 6.58 22.82 -9.28
N PHE A 129 6.57 21.60 -8.77
CA PHE A 129 5.84 21.25 -7.55
C PHE A 129 6.63 20.26 -6.70
N THR A 130 6.22 20.09 -5.46
CA THR A 130 6.74 19.04 -4.58
C THR A 130 5.77 17.86 -4.61
N LEU A 131 6.31 16.67 -4.86
CA LEU A 131 5.64 15.40 -4.67
C LEU A 131 5.95 14.89 -3.26
N ASN A 132 4.95 14.40 -2.52
CA ASN A 132 5.14 13.80 -1.21
C ASN A 132 4.80 12.31 -1.26
N LEU A 133 5.79 11.47 -0.95
CA LEU A 133 5.62 10.04 -0.79
C LEU A 133 5.47 9.72 0.70
N LEU A 134 4.37 9.06 1.08
CA LEU A 134 4.20 8.50 2.42
C LEU A 134 4.87 7.14 2.49
N ASP A 135 5.50 6.82 3.61
CA ASP A 135 6.12 5.53 3.88
C ASP A 135 5.92 5.19 5.36
N GLY A 136 4.84 4.49 5.69
CA GLY A 136 4.55 4.23 7.11
C GLY A 136 5.48 3.24 7.81
N SER A 137 6.40 2.58 7.10
CA SER A 137 7.48 1.79 7.70
C SER A 137 8.84 2.46 7.68
N SER A 138 8.97 3.64 7.06
CA SER A 138 10.25 4.32 6.90
C SER A 138 11.31 3.41 6.27
N HIS A 139 10.95 2.68 5.21
CA HIS A 139 11.83 1.89 4.38
C HIS A 139 12.95 2.72 3.71
N GLY A 140 12.72 4.02 3.47
CA GLY A 140 13.60 4.85 2.66
C GLY A 140 13.56 4.46 1.18
N ALA A 141 14.47 5.00 0.37
CA ALA A 141 14.51 4.67 -1.06
C ALA A 141 15.94 4.54 -1.58
N ASP A 142 16.17 3.53 -2.42
CA ASP A 142 17.39 3.46 -3.23
C ASP A 142 17.36 4.55 -4.31
N PHE A 143 16.17 4.76 -4.89
CA PHE A 143 15.83 5.90 -5.71
C PHE A 143 14.31 6.07 -5.81
N ILE A 144 13.91 7.26 -6.23
CA ILE A 144 12.55 7.56 -6.68
C ILE A 144 12.67 8.18 -8.08
N ARG A 145 12.00 7.57 -9.06
CA ARG A 145 11.87 8.10 -10.42
C ARG A 145 10.48 8.64 -10.62
N VAL A 146 10.39 9.88 -11.06
CA VAL A 146 9.13 10.54 -11.39
C VAL A 146 9.09 10.82 -12.88
N TYR A 147 8.09 10.26 -13.52
CA TYR A 147 7.77 10.45 -14.91
C TYR A 147 6.50 11.27 -15.04
N VAL A 148 6.37 12.02 -16.13
CA VAL A 148 5.15 12.76 -16.46
C VAL A 148 4.81 12.51 -17.92
N THR A 149 3.52 12.32 -18.21
CA THR A 149 3.06 12.19 -19.60
C THR A 149 3.50 13.38 -20.45
N LYS A 150 3.87 13.11 -21.70
CA LYS A 150 4.21 14.14 -22.70
C LYS A 150 2.98 14.98 -23.03
N GLN A 151 3.19 16.24 -23.42
CA GLN A 151 2.09 17.08 -23.92
C GLN A 151 1.42 16.40 -25.12
N GLY A 152 0.07 16.40 -25.12
CA GLY A 152 -0.73 15.77 -26.17
C GLY A 152 -1.20 14.34 -25.86
N PHE A 153 -0.72 13.71 -24.78
CA PHE A 153 -1.35 12.52 -24.23
C PHE A 153 -2.72 12.89 -23.63
N ASP A 154 -3.74 12.08 -23.90
CA ASP A 154 -5.10 12.25 -23.37
C ASP A 154 -5.45 11.15 -22.34
N PRO A 155 -5.39 11.45 -21.02
CA PRO A 155 -5.75 10.51 -19.97
C PRO A 155 -7.22 10.06 -19.97
N LEU A 156 -8.11 10.79 -20.66
CA LEU A 156 -9.53 10.47 -20.72
C LEU A 156 -9.80 9.27 -21.63
N THR A 157 -8.95 9.04 -22.63
CA THR A 157 -9.21 8.06 -23.69
C THR A 157 -8.07 7.08 -23.93
N GLN A 158 -6.84 7.43 -23.55
CA GLN A 158 -5.66 6.63 -23.82
C GLN A 158 -5.20 5.84 -22.59
N ARG A 159 -4.89 4.56 -22.77
CA ARG A 159 -4.16 3.77 -21.78
C ARG A 159 -2.70 4.20 -21.77
N LEU A 160 -2.14 4.41 -20.58
CA LEU A 160 -0.77 4.87 -20.38
C LEU A 160 0.24 3.82 -20.86
N LYS A 161 1.26 4.25 -21.60
CA LYS A 161 2.40 3.44 -22.04
C LYS A 161 3.72 4.07 -21.60
N TRP A 162 4.79 3.28 -21.58
CA TRP A 162 6.14 3.81 -21.32
C TRP A 162 6.55 4.86 -22.36
N SER A 163 6.11 4.71 -23.62
CA SER A 163 6.39 5.67 -24.69
C SER A 163 5.77 7.05 -24.45
N ASP A 164 4.72 7.14 -23.64
CA ASP A 164 4.00 8.37 -23.36
C ASP A 164 4.67 9.19 -22.24
N LEU A 165 5.60 8.57 -21.51
CA LEU A 165 6.26 9.15 -20.35
C LEU A 165 7.60 9.81 -20.70
N GLU A 166 7.93 10.86 -19.96
CA GLU A 166 9.27 11.44 -19.89
C GLU A 166 9.74 11.41 -18.43
N LEU A 167 10.95 10.94 -18.18
CA LEU A 167 11.57 11.00 -16.85
C LEU A 167 11.93 12.46 -16.55
N VAL A 168 11.29 13.05 -15.54
CA VAL A 168 11.50 14.46 -15.17
C VAL A 168 12.32 14.63 -13.89
N THR A 169 12.41 13.58 -13.08
CA THR A 169 13.19 13.58 -11.84
C THR A 169 13.63 12.16 -11.52
N GLU A 170 14.90 11.99 -11.15
CA GLU A 170 15.44 10.79 -10.52
C GLU A 170 16.23 11.23 -9.30
N THR A 171 15.89 10.68 -8.14
CA THR A 171 16.65 10.92 -6.91
C THR A 171 17.82 9.94 -6.82
N GLY A 172 18.82 10.28 -6.01
CA GLY A 172 19.70 9.27 -5.42
C GLY A 172 19.02 8.54 -4.26
N ARG A 173 19.84 7.90 -3.42
CA ARG A 173 19.37 7.26 -2.19
C ARG A 173 18.76 8.30 -1.25
N MET A 174 17.55 8.01 -0.78
CA MET A 174 16.81 8.83 0.17
C MET A 174 16.86 8.19 1.58
N PRO A 175 16.99 8.99 2.64
CA PRO A 175 16.99 8.47 4.01
C PRO A 175 15.64 7.84 4.37
N THR A 176 15.63 7.04 5.44
CA THR A 176 14.40 6.53 6.04
C THR A 176 13.58 7.67 6.64
N GLY A 177 12.26 7.60 6.53
CA GLY A 177 11.34 8.58 7.10
C GLY A 177 9.90 8.30 6.68
N THR A 178 8.95 8.88 7.41
CA THR A 178 7.52 8.64 7.16
C THR A 178 6.96 9.43 5.98
N THR A 179 7.68 10.45 5.53
CA THR A 179 7.33 11.25 4.37
C THR A 179 8.60 11.70 3.65
N THR A 180 8.64 11.50 2.33
CA THR A 180 9.76 11.87 1.46
C THR A 180 9.29 12.91 0.44
N PRO A 181 9.72 14.18 0.54
CA PRO A 181 9.46 15.19 -0.48
C PRO A 181 10.42 15.02 -1.67
N VAL A 182 9.86 15.08 -2.89
CA VAL A 182 10.60 14.99 -4.15
C VAL A 182 10.25 16.21 -5.00
N GLN A 183 11.27 16.98 -5.39
CA GLN A 183 11.07 18.15 -6.24
C GLN A 183 10.86 17.72 -7.70
N VAL A 184 9.74 18.11 -8.29
CA VAL A 184 9.38 17.76 -9.66
C VAL A 184 9.38 19.01 -10.54
N TYR A 185 9.96 18.89 -11.74
CA TYR A 185 9.91 19.93 -12.76
C TYR A 185 9.49 19.36 -14.12
N ALA A 186 8.26 19.65 -14.54
CA ALA A 186 7.66 19.16 -15.78
C ALA A 186 7.36 20.34 -16.74
N PRO A 187 8.37 20.92 -17.40
CA PRO A 187 8.18 22.06 -18.28
C PRO A 187 7.36 21.71 -19.53
N GLY A 188 6.65 22.71 -20.05
CA GLY A 188 5.89 22.58 -21.30
C GLY A 188 4.58 21.79 -21.21
N ARG A 189 4.13 21.46 -19.98
CA ARG A 189 2.86 20.75 -19.75
C ARG A 189 1.73 21.70 -19.38
N THR A 190 0.55 21.47 -19.93
CA THR A 190 -0.71 22.13 -19.56
C THR A 190 -1.88 21.15 -19.63
N GLY A 191 -2.89 21.35 -18.78
CA GLY A 191 -4.07 20.49 -18.75
C GLY A 191 -3.86 19.18 -17.98
N HIS A 192 -4.72 18.19 -18.23
CA HIS A 192 -4.71 16.90 -17.54
C HIS A 192 -3.51 16.05 -17.96
N HIS A 193 -2.68 15.67 -17.00
CA HIS A 193 -1.55 14.77 -17.14
C HIS A 193 -1.56 13.68 -16.07
N ILE A 194 -0.78 12.61 -16.31
CA ILE A 194 -0.48 11.59 -15.30
C ILE A 194 0.97 11.76 -14.86
N VAL A 195 1.18 11.87 -13.55
CA VAL A 195 2.47 11.73 -12.90
C VAL A 195 2.62 10.27 -12.50
N PHE A 196 3.62 9.59 -13.05
CA PHE A 196 3.93 8.19 -12.73
C PHE A 196 5.18 8.11 -11.87
N THR A 197 5.06 7.58 -10.66
CA THR A 197 6.16 7.48 -9.69
C THR A 197 6.55 6.03 -9.50
N LEU A 198 7.83 5.73 -9.71
CA LEU A 198 8.48 4.47 -9.38
C LEU A 198 9.35 4.69 -8.14
N TRP A 199 9.02 4.02 -7.03
CA TRP A 199 9.80 4.04 -5.80
C TRP A 199 10.45 2.67 -5.58
N GLN A 200 11.77 2.62 -5.57
CA GLN A 200 12.54 1.45 -5.14
C GLN A 200 12.88 1.61 -3.65
N ALA A 201 12.26 0.80 -2.80
CA ALA A 201 12.50 0.85 -1.36
C ALA A 201 13.86 0.21 -1.00
N SER A 202 14.52 0.67 0.07
CA SER A 202 15.88 0.22 0.42
C SER A 202 15.95 -1.06 1.27
N HIS A 203 14.82 -1.55 1.78
CA HIS A 203 14.81 -2.67 2.73
C HIS A 203 14.90 -4.04 2.04
N LEU A 204 14.40 -4.15 0.80
CA LEU A 204 14.35 -5.35 -0.04
C LEU A 204 14.32 -4.92 -1.52
N ASP A 205 14.45 -5.88 -2.45
CA ASP A 205 14.06 -5.63 -3.84
C ASP A 205 12.53 -5.53 -3.94
N GLN A 206 12.01 -4.36 -3.57
CA GLN A 206 10.60 -4.04 -3.57
C GLN A 206 10.38 -2.68 -4.23
N SER A 207 9.58 -2.69 -5.29
CA SER A 207 9.31 -1.55 -6.15
C SER A 207 7.82 -1.19 -6.12
N TYR A 208 7.52 0.08 -6.07
CA TYR A 208 6.16 0.62 -5.98
C TYR A 208 5.83 1.49 -7.19
N TYR A 209 4.58 1.47 -7.63
CA TYR A 209 4.15 2.08 -8.89
C TYR A 209 2.89 2.93 -8.67
N PHE A 210 2.98 4.24 -8.85
CA PHE A 210 1.87 5.14 -8.53
C PHE A 210 1.55 6.06 -9.70
N CYS A 211 0.30 6.04 -10.15
CA CYS A 211 -0.25 7.05 -11.05
C CYS A 211 -1.00 8.11 -10.24
N SER A 212 -0.67 9.38 -10.42
CA SER A 212 -1.38 10.52 -9.86
C SER A 212 -1.87 11.43 -10.97
N ASP A 213 -3.17 11.71 -11.01
CA ASP A 213 -3.78 12.60 -12.00
C ASP A 213 -3.63 14.06 -11.56
N VAL A 214 -3.03 14.87 -12.42
CA VAL A 214 -2.81 16.30 -12.18
C VAL A 214 -3.36 17.13 -13.31
N ASN A 215 -3.74 18.37 -13.01
CA ASN A 215 -4.05 19.37 -14.00
C ASN A 215 -2.97 20.46 -13.92
N PHE A 216 -2.11 20.52 -14.94
CA PHE A 216 -1.09 21.57 -15.01
C PHE A 216 -1.75 22.88 -15.41
N THR A 217 -1.80 23.83 -14.48
CA THR A 217 -2.52 25.10 -14.66
C THR A 217 -1.80 26.09 -15.59
N GLY A 218 -0.67 25.70 -16.18
CA GLY A 218 0.10 26.56 -17.07
C GLY A 218 0.64 27.77 -16.29
N GLY A 219 1.53 27.51 -15.33
CA GLY A 219 2.35 28.57 -14.78
C GLY A 219 3.29 29.05 -15.88
N GLY A 220 3.12 30.30 -16.32
CA GLY A 220 3.96 30.95 -17.32
C GLY A 220 5.43 30.70 -17.04
N ASN A 221 6.20 30.58 -18.13
CA ASN A 221 7.65 30.56 -18.16
C ASN A 221 8.22 31.28 -16.92
N PRO A 222 8.95 30.63 -16.00
CA PRO A 222 9.62 31.41 -14.99
C PRO A 222 10.47 32.42 -15.75
N SER A 223 10.23 33.70 -15.48
CA SER A 223 11.16 34.78 -15.81
C SER A 223 12.58 34.23 -15.56
N PRO A 224 13.53 34.39 -16.50
CA PRO A 224 14.84 33.78 -16.38
C PRO A 224 15.37 34.06 -14.98
N SER A 225 15.70 32.98 -14.27
CA SER A 225 16.33 33.05 -12.96
C SER A 225 17.45 34.11 -13.04
N PRO A 226 17.54 35.08 -12.11
CA PRO A 226 18.66 36.00 -12.12
C PRO A 226 19.93 35.17 -12.13
N SER A 227 20.77 35.45 -13.13
CA SER A 227 22.10 34.89 -13.30
C SER A 227 22.79 34.73 -11.94
N PRO A 228 23.47 33.60 -11.66
CA PRO A 228 24.19 33.45 -10.41
C PRO A 228 25.12 34.65 -10.22
N SER A 229 24.95 35.31 -9.09
CA SER A 229 25.86 36.38 -8.64
C SER A 229 27.28 35.83 -8.65
N PRO A 230 28.29 36.55 -9.18
CA PRO A 230 29.66 36.06 -9.24
C PRO A 230 30.15 35.75 -7.83
N SER A 231 30.55 34.50 -7.64
CA SER A 231 31.28 34.05 -6.45
C SER A 231 32.55 34.92 -6.32
N PRO A 232 32.83 35.53 -5.16
CA PRO A 232 34.06 36.29 -5.00
C PRO A 232 35.28 35.37 -5.12
N SER A 233 36.23 35.86 -5.89
CA SER A 233 37.54 35.30 -6.20
C SER A 233 38.35 34.91 -4.96
N ALA A 234 39.21 33.91 -5.19
CA ALA A 234 40.04 33.17 -4.25
C ALA A 234 40.92 34.01 -3.28
N SER A 235 41.17 33.43 -2.11
CA SER A 235 42.28 33.77 -1.19
C SER A 235 42.98 32.46 -0.76
N PRO A 236 44.29 32.45 -0.49
CA PRO A 236 45.19 31.41 -0.97
C PRO A 236 45.29 30.16 -0.07
N SER A 237 45.68 29.09 -0.75
CA SER A 237 46.02 27.75 -0.25
C SER A 237 47.07 27.75 0.86
N PRO A 238 46.87 26.96 1.93
CA PRO A 238 47.96 26.40 2.70
C PRO A 238 48.42 25.04 2.11
N SER A 239 49.75 24.88 2.13
CA SER A 239 50.58 23.75 1.65
C SER A 239 50.26 22.39 2.32
N PRO A 240 50.68 21.25 1.74
CA PRO A 240 50.24 19.91 2.14
C PRO A 240 51.06 19.34 3.30
N SER A 241 50.42 18.51 4.13
CA SER A 241 51.11 17.63 5.10
C SER A 241 50.24 16.39 5.41
N PRO A 242 50.84 15.29 5.90
CA PRO A 242 50.96 14.05 5.13
C PRO A 242 49.86 13.04 5.42
N SER A 243 49.66 12.17 4.43
CA SER A 243 48.82 10.97 4.47
C SER A 243 49.14 10.08 5.67
N PRO A 244 48.14 9.69 6.49
CA PRO A 244 48.22 8.47 7.29
C PRO A 244 47.78 7.25 6.47
N SER A 245 48.51 6.16 6.71
CA SER A 245 48.42 4.81 6.15
C SER A 245 47.03 4.15 6.20
N PRO A 246 46.78 3.13 5.34
CA PRO A 246 45.50 2.43 5.28
C PRO A 246 45.26 1.58 6.52
N SER A 247 44.11 1.78 7.17
CA SER A 247 43.62 0.90 8.23
C SER A 247 42.89 -0.30 7.58
N PRO A 248 43.02 -1.52 8.13
CA PRO A 248 42.68 -2.75 7.43
C PRO A 248 41.18 -2.91 7.18
N SER A 249 40.88 -3.38 5.98
CA SER A 249 39.58 -3.83 5.51
C SER A 249 38.99 -4.89 6.45
N PRO A 250 37.74 -4.74 6.95
CA PRO A 250 37.03 -5.87 7.52
C PRO A 250 36.65 -6.82 6.38
N SER A 251 37.16 -8.05 6.49
CA SER A 251 36.80 -9.23 5.71
C SER A 251 35.29 -9.39 5.52
N PRO A 252 34.86 -10.02 4.41
CA PRO A 252 33.45 -10.12 4.02
C PRO A 252 32.67 -10.91 5.07
N SER A 253 31.67 -10.26 5.66
CA SER A 253 30.65 -10.97 6.43
C SER A 253 29.91 -11.90 5.48
N SER A 254 29.83 -13.17 5.88
CA SER A 254 29.17 -14.26 5.19
C SER A 254 27.76 -13.87 4.72
N SER A 255 27.59 -13.95 3.40
CA SER A 255 26.32 -13.90 2.68
C SER A 255 25.25 -14.75 3.39
N PRO A 256 24.08 -14.19 3.74
CA PRO A 256 22.94 -15.03 4.08
C PRO A 256 22.48 -15.74 2.80
N SER A 257 22.50 -17.06 2.89
CA SER A 257 21.95 -18.04 1.95
C SER A 257 20.58 -17.60 1.39
N PRO A 258 20.24 -17.92 0.12
CA PRO A 258 18.96 -17.55 -0.47
C PRO A 258 17.79 -18.06 0.37
N SER A 259 16.94 -17.14 0.82
CA SER A 259 15.65 -17.49 1.42
C SER A 259 14.80 -18.20 0.36
N PRO A 260 14.16 -19.34 0.68
CA PRO A 260 13.44 -20.13 -0.31
C PRO A 260 12.28 -19.34 -0.93
N SER A 261 12.19 -19.45 -2.26
CA SER A 261 11.06 -19.08 -3.11
C SER A 261 9.71 -19.46 -2.46
N PRO A 262 8.63 -18.67 -2.63
CA PRO A 262 7.38 -18.91 -1.92
C PRO A 262 6.82 -20.30 -2.27
N SER A 263 6.81 -21.19 -1.27
CA SER A 263 6.11 -22.45 -1.32
C SER A 263 4.61 -22.15 -1.38
N GLN A 264 4.06 -22.13 -2.61
CA GLN A 264 2.63 -22.24 -2.83
C GLN A 264 2.21 -23.59 -2.27
N SER A 265 1.61 -23.60 -1.08
CA SER A 265 0.92 -24.78 -0.56
C SER A 265 -0.55 -24.64 -0.97
N PRO A 266 -1.00 -25.27 -2.08
CA PRO A 266 -2.40 -25.29 -2.42
C PRO A 266 -3.12 -26.15 -1.38
N SER A 267 -3.90 -25.52 -0.50
CA SER A 267 -4.97 -26.25 0.18
C SER A 267 -6.03 -26.58 -0.87
N SER A 268 -6.03 -27.82 -1.32
CA SER A 268 -6.98 -28.36 -2.29
C SER A 268 -7.91 -29.34 -1.59
N ASP A 269 -9.19 -28.98 -1.56
CA ASP A 269 -10.24 -29.96 -1.80
C ASP A 269 -10.58 -29.86 -3.31
N PRO A 270 -10.25 -30.88 -4.12
CA PRO A 270 -10.42 -30.81 -5.56
C PRO A 270 -11.88 -31.05 -5.92
N GLY A 271 -12.60 -29.96 -6.24
CA GLY A 271 -13.60 -30.01 -7.30
C GLY A 271 -14.90 -29.24 -7.11
N LEU A 272 -15.25 -28.77 -5.92
CA LEU A 272 -16.59 -28.17 -5.71
C LEU A 272 -16.65 -26.90 -4.85
N GLY A 273 -15.59 -26.55 -4.12
CA GLY A 273 -15.60 -25.44 -3.16
C GLY A 273 -14.84 -24.18 -3.61
N CYS A 274 -14.23 -23.52 -2.64
CA CYS A 274 -13.31 -22.41 -2.83
C CYS A 274 -11.90 -22.78 -2.35
N SER A 275 -10.90 -22.02 -2.76
CA SER A 275 -9.55 -22.06 -2.20
C SER A 275 -9.20 -20.71 -1.59
N ALA A 276 -8.27 -20.69 -0.63
CA ALA A 276 -7.80 -19.46 -0.02
C ALA A 276 -6.27 -19.46 0.15
N THR A 277 -5.64 -18.33 -0.12
CA THR A 277 -4.19 -18.12 0.01
C THR A 277 -3.90 -16.92 0.88
N TYR A 278 -2.90 -17.01 1.76
CA TYR A 278 -2.48 -15.96 2.68
C TYR A 278 -1.15 -15.35 2.24
N ARG A 279 -1.08 -14.02 2.23
CA ARG A 279 0.16 -13.29 1.98
C ARG A 279 0.34 -12.19 3.02
N VAL A 280 1.55 -12.09 3.57
CA VAL A 280 1.96 -10.93 4.36
C VAL A 280 2.24 -9.79 3.40
N VAL A 281 1.48 -8.72 3.52
CA VAL A 281 1.67 -7.51 2.71
C VAL A 281 2.84 -6.72 3.24
N SER A 282 2.87 -6.53 4.56
CA SER A 282 3.88 -5.72 5.23
C SER A 282 4.03 -6.14 6.69
N GLN A 283 5.21 -5.90 7.28
CA GLN A 283 5.51 -6.23 8.67
C GLN A 283 6.38 -5.15 9.29
N TRP A 284 6.09 -4.80 10.54
CA TRP A 284 6.80 -3.80 11.35
C TRP A 284 7.00 -4.32 12.78
N PRO A 285 7.82 -3.65 13.61
CA PRO A 285 8.00 -4.06 15.00
C PRO A 285 6.65 -4.13 15.74
N GLY A 286 6.24 -5.35 16.08
CA GLY A 286 5.02 -5.62 16.85
C GLY A 286 3.73 -5.78 16.03
N GLY A 287 3.76 -5.69 14.70
CA GLY A 287 2.56 -5.91 13.89
C GLY A 287 2.81 -6.20 12.41
N PHE A 288 1.73 -6.57 11.72
CA PHE A 288 1.77 -6.89 10.30
C PHE A 288 0.42 -6.62 9.63
N GLN A 289 0.46 -6.48 8.31
CA GLN A 289 -0.71 -6.47 7.43
C GLN A 289 -0.67 -7.73 6.58
N ALA A 290 -1.79 -8.44 6.50
CA ALA A 290 -1.92 -9.59 5.64
C ALA A 290 -3.17 -9.51 4.78
N GLU A 291 -3.12 -10.21 3.66
CA GLU A 291 -4.23 -10.38 2.74
C GLU A 291 -4.53 -11.87 2.58
N VAL A 292 -5.82 -12.15 2.40
CA VAL A 292 -6.32 -13.48 2.07
C VAL A 292 -7.09 -13.37 0.77
N ARG A 293 -6.62 -14.08 -0.25
CA ARG A 293 -7.30 -14.20 -1.54
C ARG A 293 -8.15 -15.46 -1.52
N VAL A 294 -9.43 -15.31 -1.81
CA VAL A 294 -10.41 -16.41 -1.93
C VAL A 294 -10.75 -16.57 -3.40
N VAL A 295 -10.73 -17.80 -3.91
CA VAL A 295 -11.03 -18.11 -5.31
C VAL A 295 -12.09 -19.20 -5.36
N ALA A 296 -13.15 -18.97 -6.13
CA ALA A 296 -14.11 -20.03 -6.42
C ALA A 296 -13.48 -21.09 -7.33
N GLY A 297 -13.81 -22.36 -7.10
CA GLY A 297 -13.38 -23.45 -7.96
C GLY A 297 -14.03 -23.40 -9.36
N SER A 298 -14.34 -24.56 -9.92
CA SER A 298 -14.96 -24.68 -11.24
C SER A 298 -16.43 -24.23 -11.31
N ARG A 299 -17.04 -23.84 -10.18
CA ARG A 299 -18.45 -23.42 -10.08
C ARG A 299 -18.54 -22.07 -9.39
N ALA A 300 -19.57 -21.30 -9.75
CA ALA A 300 -19.91 -20.10 -9.01
C ALA A 300 -20.38 -20.44 -7.59
N ILE A 301 -20.06 -19.57 -6.64
CA ILE A 301 -20.41 -19.68 -5.21
C ILE A 301 -21.17 -18.42 -4.78
N ASN A 302 -22.01 -18.51 -3.74
CA ASN A 302 -22.76 -17.37 -3.22
C ASN A 302 -22.18 -16.82 -1.90
N GLY A 303 -21.33 -17.61 -1.26
CA GLY A 303 -20.58 -17.19 -0.09
C GLY A 303 -19.35 -18.06 0.15
N TRP A 304 -18.51 -17.60 1.06
CA TRP A 304 -17.29 -18.29 1.46
C TRP A 304 -16.99 -18.07 2.94
N LYS A 305 -16.41 -19.10 3.54
CA LYS A 305 -15.82 -19.07 4.88
C LYS A 305 -14.36 -19.54 4.77
N VAL A 306 -13.44 -18.79 5.37
CA VAL A 306 -12.03 -19.15 5.47
C VAL A 306 -11.66 -19.37 6.92
N GLY A 307 -11.01 -20.49 7.23
CA GLY A 307 -10.54 -20.80 8.58
C GLY A 307 -9.04 -21.04 8.62
N TRP A 308 -8.35 -20.51 9.64
CA TRP A 308 -6.94 -20.83 9.91
C TRP A 308 -6.60 -20.72 11.40
N THR A 309 -5.42 -21.23 11.77
CA THR A 309 -4.86 -21.10 13.13
C THR A 309 -3.48 -20.48 13.03
N PHE A 310 -3.22 -19.42 13.80
CA PHE A 310 -1.88 -18.86 13.94
C PHE A 310 -0.96 -19.80 14.71
N ALA A 311 0.28 -19.94 14.26
CA ALA A 311 1.26 -20.86 14.84
C ALA A 311 1.98 -20.27 16.06
N GLY A 312 2.06 -18.94 16.15
CA GLY A 312 2.67 -18.22 17.25
C GLY A 312 1.66 -17.45 18.10
N ASP A 313 2.10 -16.30 18.60
CA ASP A 313 1.32 -15.41 19.45
C ASP A 313 0.49 -14.37 18.68
N GLU A 314 0.40 -14.49 17.35
CA GLU A 314 -0.30 -13.52 16.50
C GLU A 314 -1.76 -13.35 16.91
N LYS A 315 -2.26 -12.11 16.78
CA LYS A 315 -3.68 -11.77 16.98
C LYS A 315 -4.15 -10.83 15.90
N VAL A 316 -5.41 -10.95 15.48
CA VAL A 316 -6.04 -9.99 14.58
C VAL A 316 -6.45 -8.75 15.38
N SER A 317 -6.04 -7.56 14.94
CA SER A 317 -6.42 -6.28 15.54
C SER A 317 -7.55 -5.59 14.76
N SER A 318 -7.57 -5.70 13.44
CA SER A 318 -8.65 -5.20 12.58
C SER A 318 -8.71 -5.96 11.26
N ALA A 319 -9.83 -5.86 10.54
CA ALA A 319 -10.01 -6.45 9.22
C ALA A 319 -10.97 -5.62 8.37
N TRP A 320 -10.85 -5.79 7.05
CA TRP A 320 -11.77 -5.21 6.05
C TRP A 320 -12.15 -6.29 5.05
N ASN A 321 -13.26 -6.09 4.34
CA ASN A 321 -13.82 -7.01 3.35
C ASN A 321 -14.18 -8.41 3.88
N ALA A 322 -14.19 -8.61 5.20
CA ALA A 322 -14.64 -9.85 5.84
C ALA A 322 -15.07 -9.56 7.28
N THR A 323 -15.99 -10.38 7.79
CA THR A 323 -16.26 -10.46 9.24
C THR A 323 -15.40 -11.57 9.82
N LEU A 324 -14.56 -11.25 10.80
CA LEU A 324 -13.70 -12.21 11.48
C LEU A 324 -14.22 -12.52 12.88
N MET A 325 -14.22 -13.79 13.23
CA MET A 325 -14.38 -14.27 14.61
C MET A 325 -13.09 -14.96 15.04
N THR A 326 -12.60 -14.61 16.22
CA THR A 326 -11.35 -15.15 16.76
C THR A 326 -11.62 -15.89 18.08
N SER A 327 -10.95 -17.02 18.27
CA SER A 327 -10.96 -17.78 19.52
C SER A 327 -9.56 -18.33 19.78
N GLY A 328 -8.84 -17.74 20.73
CA GLY A 328 -7.41 -18.02 20.91
C GLY A 328 -6.60 -17.65 19.68
N SER A 329 -5.90 -18.63 19.08
CA SER A 329 -5.16 -18.48 17.82
C SER A 329 -5.97 -18.85 16.57
N THR A 330 -7.20 -19.34 16.73
CA THR A 330 -8.07 -19.73 15.60
C THR A 330 -8.85 -18.52 15.09
N VAL A 331 -8.90 -18.38 13.77
CA VAL A 331 -9.62 -17.32 13.07
C VAL A 331 -10.57 -17.92 12.05
N ASP A 332 -11.82 -17.47 12.09
CA ASP A 332 -12.86 -17.75 11.10
C ASP A 332 -13.27 -16.45 10.43
N ALA A 333 -12.98 -16.31 9.12
CA ALA A 333 -13.41 -15.20 8.29
C ALA A 333 -14.62 -15.60 7.43
N ARG A 334 -15.58 -14.70 7.29
CA ARG A 334 -16.75 -14.85 6.41
C ARG A 334 -16.89 -13.66 5.48
N ASN A 335 -17.42 -13.92 4.28
CA ASN A 335 -17.74 -12.88 3.31
C ASN A 335 -18.72 -11.83 3.87
N LEU A 336 -18.63 -10.62 3.32
CA LEU A 336 -19.67 -9.61 3.44
C LEU A 336 -20.69 -9.80 2.33
N GLY A 337 -21.83 -9.08 2.41
CA GLY A 337 -22.91 -9.23 1.43
C GLY A 337 -22.50 -8.95 -0.02
N TYR A 338 -21.54 -8.05 -0.24
CA TYR A 338 -21.15 -7.61 -1.59
C TYR A 338 -20.05 -8.47 -2.23
N ASN A 339 -19.29 -9.26 -1.47
CA ASN A 339 -18.15 -10.04 -1.99
C ASN A 339 -18.27 -11.55 -1.74
N GLY A 340 -19.47 -12.03 -1.40
CA GLY A 340 -19.74 -13.46 -1.26
C GLY A 340 -19.89 -14.18 -2.59
N ALA A 341 -20.61 -13.56 -3.52
CA ALA A 341 -20.89 -14.15 -4.82
C ALA A 341 -19.68 -14.04 -5.74
N LEU A 342 -19.12 -15.19 -6.15
CA LEU A 342 -17.98 -15.27 -7.06
C LEU A 342 -18.35 -16.19 -8.24
N GLY A 343 -18.04 -15.75 -9.46
CA GLY A 343 -18.11 -16.60 -10.65
C GLY A 343 -17.05 -17.71 -10.60
N ALA A 344 -17.22 -18.75 -11.42
CA ALA A 344 -16.25 -19.85 -11.53
C ALA A 344 -14.85 -19.31 -11.85
N GLY A 345 -13.83 -19.74 -11.10
CA GLY A 345 -12.44 -19.30 -11.25
C GLY A 345 -12.14 -17.85 -10.85
N THR A 346 -13.15 -17.06 -10.49
CA THR A 346 -12.96 -15.68 -10.01
C THR A 346 -12.66 -15.65 -8.52
N GLY A 347 -12.03 -14.58 -8.06
CA GLY A 347 -11.67 -14.42 -6.66
C GLY A 347 -11.96 -13.03 -6.11
N THR A 348 -11.99 -12.96 -4.78
CA THR A 348 -12.00 -11.72 -4.00
C THR A 348 -10.82 -11.72 -3.04
N THR A 349 -10.49 -10.56 -2.50
CA THR A 349 -9.51 -10.43 -1.43
C THR A 349 -10.16 -9.80 -0.20
N PHE A 350 -9.73 -10.23 0.98
CA PHE A 350 -9.91 -9.48 2.21
C PHE A 350 -8.56 -9.30 2.91
N GLY A 351 -8.49 -8.33 3.83
CA GLY A 351 -7.24 -8.07 4.54
C GLY A 351 -7.46 -7.85 6.02
N LEU A 352 -6.36 -7.93 6.75
CA LEU A 352 -6.33 -7.78 8.18
C LEU A 352 -5.03 -7.11 8.64
N LEU A 353 -5.13 -6.42 9.78
CA LEU A 353 -3.98 -6.10 10.60
C LEU A 353 -3.88 -7.09 11.74
N GLY A 354 -2.66 -7.49 12.04
CA GLY A 354 -2.36 -8.33 13.19
C GLY A 354 -1.24 -7.74 14.05
N THR A 355 -1.17 -8.23 15.29
CA THR A 355 -0.07 -7.96 16.23
C THR A 355 0.86 -9.16 16.28
N GLY A 356 2.15 -8.92 16.59
CA GLY A 356 3.17 -9.96 16.66
C GLY A 356 3.99 -10.07 15.37
N THR A 357 4.72 -11.17 15.23
CA THR A 357 5.49 -11.49 14.01
C THR A 357 4.64 -12.39 13.11
N SER A 358 4.46 -12.03 11.84
CA SER A 358 3.57 -12.73 10.94
C SER A 358 4.12 -14.10 10.52
N GLY A 359 3.31 -15.15 10.66
CA GLY A 359 3.53 -16.45 10.03
C GLY A 359 2.81 -16.61 8.68
N THR A 360 2.95 -17.79 8.07
CA THR A 360 2.19 -18.20 6.88
C THR A 360 1.29 -19.39 7.23
N PRO A 361 0.08 -19.14 7.80
CA PRO A 361 -0.79 -20.22 8.23
C PRO A 361 -1.32 -21.03 7.04
N THR A 362 -1.70 -22.28 7.29
CA THR A 362 -2.46 -23.08 6.32
C THR A 362 -3.93 -22.71 6.42
N LEU A 363 -4.56 -22.43 5.28
CA LEU A 363 -5.95 -21.97 5.20
C LEU A 363 -6.88 -23.08 4.72
N THR A 364 -8.06 -23.14 5.32
CA THR A 364 -9.20 -23.91 4.81
C THR A 364 -10.21 -22.96 4.19
N CYS A 365 -10.94 -23.39 3.16
CA CYS A 365 -12.00 -22.61 2.54
C CYS A 365 -13.24 -23.48 2.34
N THR A 366 -14.40 -22.95 2.67
CA THR A 366 -15.70 -23.61 2.49
C THR A 366 -16.64 -22.67 1.74
N ALA A 367 -17.18 -23.13 0.61
CA ALA A 367 -18.15 -22.39 -0.20
C ALA A 367 -19.59 -22.66 0.27
N SER A 368 -20.48 -21.69 0.04
CA SER A 368 -21.93 -21.81 0.27
C SER A 368 -22.76 -21.31 -0.91
#